data_AF-A0A9E1LA72-F1
#
_entry.id   AF-A0A9E1LA72-F1
#
_cell.length_a   1.000
_cell.length_b   1.000
_cell.length_c   1.000
_cell.angle_alpha   90.00
_cell.angle_beta   90.00
_cell.angle_gamma   90.00
#
_symmetry.space_group_name_H-M   'P 1'
#
loop_
_entity.id
_entity.type
_entity.pdbx_description
1 polymer ?
#
loop_
_entity_poly.entity_id
_entity_poly.type
_entity_poly.pdbx_seq_one_letter_code
_entity_poly.pdbx_strand_id
1 'polypeptide(L)'
;MLKLFLLASIYIFSISKDDRAEIAGIKFKVIQNGDSDRRYIWLHGDEQTARMALENHMKRYKGKAFLVQGILRESEFFGGIIDPNRIFSSDGAQANIQKYNPKWTQRKKRESLLAINKDRKSFFESIFPPNGEVLVALHNNYKGYNIYKELSSSDANSIKKDQNPRDFFICTNRSDYEILSRSP
;
A
#
# COMPACT_ATOMS: atom_id res chain seq x y z
N MET A 1 19.00 -55.90 -7.42
CA MET A 1 18.22 -55.18 -6.39
C MET A 1 18.04 -53.75 -6.87
N LEU A 2 16.82 -53.38 -7.27
CA LEU A 2 16.50 -52.07 -7.84
C LEU A 2 16.18 -51.09 -6.70
N LYS A 3 17.04 -50.09 -6.46
CA LYS A 3 16.76 -49.01 -5.50
C LYS A 3 15.93 -47.94 -6.21
N LEU A 4 14.63 -47.93 -5.93
CA LEU A 4 13.71 -46.89 -6.37
C LEU A 4 13.86 -45.67 -5.44
N PHE A 5 14.46 -44.58 -5.92
CA PHE A 5 14.47 -43.31 -5.19
C PHE A 5 13.24 -42.50 -5.57
N LEU A 6 12.26 -42.45 -4.67
CA LEU A 6 11.10 -41.58 -4.79
C LEU A 6 11.49 -40.18 -4.28
N LEU A 7 11.88 -39.28 -5.19
CA LEU A 7 11.99 -37.85 -4.87
C LEU A 7 10.57 -37.26 -4.84
N ALA A 8 9.89 -37.41 -3.71
CA ALA A 8 8.70 -36.64 -3.43
C ALA A 8 9.13 -35.19 -3.16
N SER A 9 9.06 -34.34 -4.19
CA SER A 9 9.14 -32.89 -4.00
C SER A 9 7.88 -32.45 -3.25
N ILE A 10 7.97 -32.43 -1.92
CA ILE A 10 6.94 -31.84 -1.07
C ILE A 10 7.03 -30.34 -1.33
N TYR A 11 6.19 -29.83 -2.23
CA TYR A 11 5.82 -28.43 -2.24
C TYR A 11 5.06 -28.19 -0.93
N ILE A 12 5.80 -27.80 0.10
CA ILE A 12 5.22 -27.22 1.29
C ILE A 12 4.62 -25.90 0.81
N PHE A 13 3.34 -25.92 0.46
CA PHE A 13 2.52 -24.72 0.56
C PHE A 13 2.58 -24.35 2.04
N SER A 14 3.48 -23.44 2.38
CA SER A 14 3.38 -22.71 3.63
C SER A 14 2.01 -22.07 3.58
N ILE A 15 1.05 -22.66 4.29
CA ILE A 15 -0.19 -21.99 4.66
C ILE A 15 0.30 -20.75 5.37
N SER A 16 0.26 -19.62 4.66
CA SER A 16 0.62 -18.33 5.22
C SER A 16 -0.18 -18.20 6.51
N LYS A 17 0.52 -18.03 7.62
CA LYS A 17 -0.01 -17.47 8.87
C LYS A 17 -1.03 -16.40 8.46
N ASP A 18 -2.23 -16.40 9.06
CA ASP A 18 -3.28 -15.41 8.81
C ASP A 18 -2.75 -14.01 9.19
N ASP A 19 -1.88 -13.47 8.34
CA ASP A 19 -1.18 -12.22 8.52
C ASP A 19 -2.19 -11.15 8.16
N ARG A 20 -3.04 -10.80 9.12
CA ARG A 20 -3.91 -9.64 8.98
C ARG A 20 -3.12 -8.42 9.42
N ALA A 21 -2.79 -7.55 8.47
CA ALA A 21 -2.30 -6.22 8.81
C ALA A 21 -3.51 -5.35 9.16
N GLU A 22 -3.42 -4.63 10.27
CA GLU A 22 -4.50 -3.78 10.78
C GLU A 22 -3.92 -2.51 11.41
N ILE A 23 -4.67 -1.41 11.28
CA ILE A 23 -4.38 -0.16 11.96
C ILE A 23 -5.70 0.51 12.33
N ALA A 24 -5.92 0.76 13.62
CA ALA A 24 -7.12 1.44 14.12
C ALA A 24 -8.44 0.81 13.63
N GLY A 25 -8.50 -0.52 13.51
CA GLY A 25 -9.69 -1.23 12.99
C GLY A 25 -9.76 -1.38 11.47
N ILE A 26 -8.90 -0.67 10.72
CA ILE A 26 -8.82 -0.77 9.25
C ILE A 26 -8.02 -2.01 8.91
N LYS A 27 -8.67 -2.97 8.25
CA LYS A 27 -8.10 -4.28 7.97
C LYS A 27 -7.57 -4.37 6.55
N PHE A 28 -6.49 -5.11 6.39
CA PHE A 28 -5.89 -5.43 5.10
C PHE A 28 -5.88 -6.93 4.88
N LYS A 29 -6.37 -7.36 3.72
CA LYS A 29 -6.15 -8.71 3.21
C LYS A 29 -4.70 -8.81 2.74
N VAL A 30 -3.99 -9.82 3.19
CA VAL A 30 -2.62 -10.10 2.76
C VAL A 30 -2.61 -11.22 1.74
N ILE A 31 -1.90 -11.00 0.64
CA ILE A 31 -1.59 -12.02 -0.37
C ILE A 31 -0.07 -12.10 -0.55
N GLN A 32 0.46 -13.30 -0.69
CA GLN A 32 1.90 -13.54 -0.83
C GLN A 32 2.16 -14.57 -1.91
N ASN A 33 3.25 -14.36 -2.66
CA ASN A 33 3.76 -15.34 -3.60
C ASN A 33 5.28 -15.47 -3.41
N GLY A 34 5.74 -16.68 -3.12
CA GLY A 34 7.14 -16.98 -2.85
C GLY A 34 7.74 -16.19 -1.68
N ASP A 35 9.07 -16.23 -1.62
CA ASP A 35 9.87 -15.50 -0.63
C ASP A 35 10.59 -14.33 -1.31
N SER A 36 10.30 -13.12 -0.84
CA SER A 36 10.83 -11.84 -1.34
C SER A 36 10.43 -10.73 -0.38
N ASP A 37 11.29 -9.72 -0.25
CA ASP A 37 10.99 -8.56 0.57
C ASP A 37 10.14 -7.51 -0.14
N ARG A 38 9.89 -7.62 -1.45
CA ARG A 38 9.03 -6.69 -2.19
C ARG A 38 7.66 -6.60 -1.53
N ARG A 39 7.28 -5.37 -1.20
CA ARG A 39 5.98 -5.06 -0.61
C ARG A 39 5.15 -4.26 -1.60
N TYR A 40 3.85 -4.51 -1.59
CA TYR A 40 2.88 -3.75 -2.36
C TYR A 40 1.71 -3.38 -1.46
N ILE A 41 1.13 -2.21 -1.66
CA ILE A 41 -0.04 -1.79 -0.88
C ILE A 41 -1.09 -1.14 -1.77
N TRP A 42 -2.35 -1.49 -1.53
CA TRP A 42 -3.51 -0.92 -2.17
C TRP A 42 -4.43 -0.34 -1.10
N LEU A 43 -4.60 0.98 -1.13
CA LEU A 43 -5.15 1.74 -0.01
C LEU A 43 -6.60 2.19 -0.19
N HIS A 44 -7.09 2.40 -1.40
CA HIS A 44 -8.46 2.89 -1.62
C HIS A 44 -9.34 1.81 -2.24
N GLY A 45 -10.45 1.46 -1.59
CA GLY A 45 -11.33 0.36 -1.98
C GLY A 45 -12.05 0.56 -3.32
N ASP A 46 -12.14 1.79 -3.83
CA ASP A 46 -12.78 2.13 -5.09
C ASP A 46 -11.84 2.03 -6.31
N GLU A 47 -10.53 1.90 -6.09
CA GLU A 47 -9.51 1.85 -7.16
C GLU A 47 -9.33 0.42 -7.72
N GLN A 48 -10.42 -0.14 -8.27
CA GLN A 48 -10.52 -1.56 -8.62
C GLN A 48 -9.54 -2.02 -9.71
N THR A 49 -9.19 -1.19 -10.69
CA THR A 49 -8.22 -1.57 -11.72
C THR A 49 -6.81 -1.72 -11.16
N ALA A 50 -6.39 -0.88 -10.21
CA ALA A 50 -5.14 -1.05 -9.47
C ALA A 50 -5.14 -2.35 -8.66
N ARG A 51 -6.25 -2.68 -7.99
CA ARG A 51 -6.42 -3.97 -7.30
C ARG A 51 -6.24 -5.15 -8.25
N MET A 52 -6.93 -5.14 -9.40
CA MET A 52 -6.87 -6.21 -10.39
C MET A 52 -5.45 -6.36 -10.98
N ALA A 53 -4.78 -5.24 -11.27
CA ALA A 53 -3.41 -5.24 -11.73
C ALA A 53 -2.47 -5.85 -10.69
N LEU A 54 -2.60 -5.47 -9.42
CA LEU A 54 -1.82 -6.00 -8.31
C LEU A 54 -2.07 -7.50 -8.10
N GLU A 55 -3.33 -7.93 -8.07
CA GLU A 55 -3.66 -9.35 -7.94
C GLU A 55 -3.10 -10.19 -9.09
N ASN A 56 -3.16 -9.67 -10.33
CA ASN A 56 -2.57 -10.36 -11.48
C ASN A 56 -1.03 -10.39 -11.41
N HIS A 57 -0.40 -9.30 -10.96
CA HIS A 57 1.04 -9.24 -10.71
C HIS A 57 1.48 -10.29 -9.69
N MET A 58 0.74 -10.39 -8.57
CA MET A 58 1.03 -11.34 -7.50
C MET A 58 0.90 -12.82 -7.92
N LYS A 59 0.19 -13.15 -9.01
CA LYS A 59 0.16 -14.51 -9.56
C LYS A 59 1.49 -14.93 -10.19
N ARG A 60 2.30 -13.98 -10.68
CA ARG A 60 3.50 -14.26 -11.49
C ARG A 60 4.79 -13.90 -10.78
N TYR A 61 4.77 -12.86 -9.96
CA TYR A 61 5.96 -12.30 -9.33
C TYR A 61 5.95 -12.51 -7.82
N LYS A 62 7.15 -12.71 -7.26
CA LYS A 62 7.32 -12.87 -5.82
C LYS A 62 7.08 -11.54 -5.08
N GLY A 63 6.60 -11.64 -3.84
CA GLY A 63 6.42 -10.52 -2.93
C GLY A 63 5.22 -10.70 -2.01
N LYS A 64 4.88 -9.64 -1.27
CA LYS A 64 3.75 -9.59 -0.34
C LYS A 64 2.93 -8.33 -0.58
N ALA A 65 1.62 -8.46 -0.71
CA ALA A 65 0.72 -7.34 -0.97
C ALA A 65 -0.34 -7.20 0.12
N PHE A 66 -0.63 -5.95 0.50
CA PHE A 66 -1.61 -5.57 1.51
C PHE A 66 -2.76 -4.81 0.83
N LEU A 67 -3.96 -5.38 0.87
CA LEU A 67 -5.13 -4.86 0.18
C LEU A 67 -6.14 -4.39 1.22
N VAL A 68 -6.44 -3.09 1.27
CA VAL A 68 -7.47 -2.57 2.18
C VAL A 68 -8.79 -3.34 1.98
N GLN A 69 -9.48 -3.63 3.07
CA GLN A 69 -10.82 -4.21 3.01
C GLN A 69 -11.87 -3.11 2.86
N GLY A 70 -12.76 -3.28 1.89
CA GLY A 70 -13.81 -2.31 1.56
C GLY A 70 -13.88 -2.03 0.05
N ILE A 71 -14.94 -1.33 -0.35
CA ILE A 71 -15.17 -0.93 -1.76
C ILE A 71 -15.18 0.59 -1.95
N LEU A 72 -15.09 1.34 -0.86
CA LEU A 72 -15.10 2.79 -0.86
C LEU A 72 -13.68 3.33 -0.75
N ARG A 73 -13.51 4.60 -1.13
CA ARG A 73 -12.25 5.32 -0.98
C ARG A 73 -11.83 5.42 0.48
N GLU A 74 -12.74 5.85 1.33
CA GLU A 74 -12.56 5.93 2.78
C GLU A 74 -12.85 4.60 3.47
N SER A 75 -12.20 4.38 4.61
CA SER A 75 -12.46 3.24 5.49
C SER A 75 -13.23 3.68 6.73
N GLU A 76 -14.13 2.82 7.20
CA GLU A 76 -14.77 3.02 8.51
C GLU A 76 -13.73 2.88 9.63
N PHE A 77 -13.76 3.80 10.60
CA PHE A 77 -12.90 3.76 11.78
C PHE A 77 -13.61 4.40 12.98
N PHE A 78 -13.66 3.70 14.13
CA PHE A 78 -14.25 4.20 15.38
C PHE A 78 -15.65 4.86 15.28
N GLY A 79 -16.49 4.43 14.34
CA GLY A 79 -17.84 4.98 14.08
C GLY A 79 -17.85 6.23 13.17
N GLY A 80 -16.78 6.47 12.42
CA GLY A 80 -16.65 7.52 11.42
C GLY A 80 -15.85 7.01 10.22
N ILE A 81 -15.31 7.92 9.41
CA ILE A 81 -14.54 7.55 8.21
C ILE A 81 -13.20 8.29 8.15
N ILE A 82 -12.23 7.65 7.50
CA ILE A 82 -10.89 8.20 7.27
C ILE A 82 -10.36 7.72 5.92
N ASP A 83 -9.57 8.57 5.25
CA ASP A 83 -8.78 8.18 4.09
C ASP A 83 -7.56 7.35 4.58
N PRO A 84 -7.48 6.04 4.25
CA PRO A 84 -6.39 5.18 4.70
C PRO A 84 -5.02 5.62 4.15
N ASN A 85 -4.95 6.41 3.08
CA ASN A 85 -3.69 7.01 2.60
C ASN A 85 -3.29 8.29 3.39
N ARG A 86 -3.90 8.54 4.55
CA ARG A 86 -3.52 9.65 5.45
C ARG A 86 -3.06 9.20 6.83
N ILE A 87 -3.12 7.91 7.13
CA ILE A 87 -2.77 7.35 8.45
C ILE A 87 -1.26 7.24 8.71
N PHE A 88 -0.45 7.43 7.67
CA PHE A 88 1.01 7.27 7.69
C PHE A 88 1.75 8.36 8.50
N SER A 89 1.09 9.48 8.82
CA SER A 89 1.66 10.50 9.70
C SER A 89 0.62 11.00 10.71
N SER A 90 1.08 11.57 11.82
CA SER A 90 0.15 12.13 12.82
C SER A 90 -0.61 13.33 12.27
N ASP A 91 0.09 14.24 11.58
CA ASP A 91 -0.51 15.44 10.99
C ASP A 91 -1.51 15.10 9.87
N GLY A 92 -1.15 14.13 9.01
CA GLY A 92 -2.03 13.62 7.96
C GLY A 92 -3.31 13.02 8.54
N ALA A 93 -3.17 12.18 9.58
CA ALA A 93 -4.30 11.58 10.26
C ALA A 93 -5.17 12.64 10.96
N GLN A 94 -4.56 13.58 11.68
CA GLN A 94 -5.27 14.65 12.39
C GLN A 94 -6.10 15.51 11.42
N ALA A 95 -5.49 15.97 10.33
CA ALA A 95 -6.17 16.77 9.31
C ALA A 95 -7.34 16.00 8.68
N ASN A 96 -7.17 14.71 8.43
CA ASN A 96 -8.20 13.87 7.83
C ASN A 96 -9.37 13.61 8.81
N ILE A 97 -9.07 13.32 10.08
CA ILE A 97 -10.08 13.19 11.14
C ILE A 97 -10.91 14.47 11.23
N GLN A 98 -10.26 15.65 11.22
CA GLN A 98 -10.94 16.94 11.27
C GLN A 98 -11.84 17.17 10.04
N LYS A 99 -11.36 16.83 8.84
CA LYS A 99 -12.10 16.98 7.58
C LYS A 99 -13.35 16.11 7.52
N TYR A 100 -13.21 14.81 7.80
CA TYR A 100 -14.27 13.83 7.55
C TYR A 100 -15.21 13.63 8.75
N ASN A 101 -14.78 14.00 9.95
CA ASN A 101 -15.57 13.80 11.17
C ASN A 101 -15.82 15.14 11.89
N PRO A 102 -16.37 16.16 11.21
CA PRO A 102 -16.47 17.52 11.75
C PRO A 102 -17.34 17.58 13.01
N LYS A 103 -18.37 16.74 13.10
CA LYS A 103 -19.33 16.66 14.21
C LYS A 103 -18.77 15.96 15.46
N TRP A 104 -17.60 15.33 15.39
CA TRP A 104 -17.00 14.70 16.56
C TRP A 104 -16.53 15.74 17.58
N THR A 105 -16.66 15.40 18.86
CA THR A 105 -16.07 16.19 19.94
C THR A 105 -14.55 16.20 19.84
N GLN A 106 -13.92 17.26 20.36
CA GLN A 106 -12.46 17.36 20.38
C GLN A 106 -11.80 16.19 21.12
N ARG A 107 -12.44 15.73 22.20
CA ARG A 107 -12.01 14.53 22.93
C ARG A 107 -11.97 13.30 22.02
N LYS A 108 -13.07 13.01 21.30
CA LYS A 108 -13.15 11.86 20.40
C LYS A 108 -12.10 11.94 19.28
N LYS A 109 -11.90 13.11 18.68
CA LYS A 109 -10.87 13.32 17.64
C LYS A 109 -9.47 13.02 18.18
N ARG A 110 -9.14 13.50 19.39
CA ARG A 110 -7.85 13.24 20.05
C ARG A 110 -7.66 11.76 20.37
N GLU A 111 -8.67 11.11 20.94
CA GLU A 111 -8.61 9.67 21.27
C GLU A 111 -8.42 8.80 20.03
N SER A 112 -9.14 9.10 18.95
CA SER A 112 -8.99 8.40 17.67
C SER A 112 -7.60 8.61 17.04
N LEU A 113 -7.03 9.82 17.11
CA LEU A 113 -5.66 10.08 16.66
C LEU A 113 -4.63 9.30 17.48
N LEU A 114 -4.80 9.25 18.81
CA LEU A 114 -3.91 8.49 19.70
C LEU A 114 -3.95 6.99 19.39
N ALA A 115 -5.12 6.43 19.07
CA ALA A 115 -5.24 5.03 18.67
C ALA A 115 -4.47 4.75 17.36
N ILE A 116 -4.64 5.58 16.32
CA ILE A 116 -3.87 5.46 15.07
C ILE A 116 -2.37 5.58 15.34
N ASN A 117 -1.95 6.56 16.15
CA ASN A 117 -0.54 6.76 16.48
C ASN A 117 0.07 5.55 17.21
N LYS A 118 -0.69 4.92 18.12
CA LYS A 118 -0.27 3.74 18.88
C LYS A 118 -0.04 2.54 17.95
N ASP A 119 -0.97 2.30 17.04
CA ASP A 119 -0.94 1.14 16.13
C ASP A 119 0.05 1.33 14.96
N ARG A 120 0.42 2.57 14.64
CA ARG A 120 1.24 2.90 13.46
C ARG A 120 2.57 2.15 13.44
N LYS A 121 3.24 2.03 14.58
CA LYS A 121 4.55 1.37 14.66
C LYS A 121 4.44 -0.10 14.23
N SER A 122 3.54 -0.87 14.84
CA SER A 122 3.33 -2.28 14.51
C SER A 122 2.81 -2.46 13.08
N PHE A 123 1.94 -1.55 12.62
CA PHE A 123 1.48 -1.57 11.23
C PHE A 123 2.65 -1.37 10.26
N PHE A 124 3.52 -0.39 10.51
CA PHE A 124 4.71 -0.13 9.70
C PHE A 124 5.66 -1.32 9.68
N GLU A 125 5.97 -1.89 10.84
CA GLU A 125 6.77 -3.12 10.95
C GLU A 125 6.17 -4.29 10.13
N SER A 126 4.85 -4.34 10.00
CA SER A 126 4.17 -5.39 9.21
C SER A 126 4.23 -5.16 7.70
N ILE A 127 4.19 -3.90 7.23
CA ILE A 127 4.05 -3.57 5.80
C ILE A 127 5.36 -3.19 5.13
N PHE A 128 6.36 -2.71 5.88
CA PHE A 128 7.64 -2.33 5.30
C PHE A 128 8.53 -3.56 5.07
N PRO A 129 9.38 -3.53 4.02
CA PRO A 129 10.33 -4.59 3.75
C PRO A 129 11.39 -4.66 4.87
N PRO A 130 11.61 -5.82 5.50
CA PRO A 130 12.50 -5.95 6.65
C PRO A 130 13.97 -5.70 6.31
N ASN A 131 14.39 -6.03 5.07
CA ASN A 131 15.77 -5.84 4.61
C ASN A 131 15.94 -4.66 3.64
N GLY A 132 14.99 -3.70 3.63
CA GLY A 132 15.15 -2.45 2.89
C GLY A 132 14.92 -2.55 1.37
N GLU A 133 14.15 -3.53 0.89
CA GLU A 133 13.60 -3.50 -0.48
C GLU A 133 12.54 -2.39 -0.66
N VAL A 134 11.77 -2.43 -1.75
CA VAL A 134 10.77 -1.41 -2.09
C VAL A 134 9.37 -1.76 -1.56
N LEU A 135 8.65 -0.74 -1.08
CA LEU A 135 7.20 -0.75 -0.91
C LEU A 135 6.56 0.07 -2.01
N VAL A 136 5.74 -0.55 -2.86
CA VAL A 136 5.04 0.13 -3.96
C VAL A 136 3.56 0.29 -3.62
N ALA A 137 3.08 1.54 -3.58
CA ALA A 137 1.65 1.85 -3.48
C ALA A 137 1.03 1.97 -4.88
N LEU A 138 0.00 1.18 -5.16
CA LEU A 138 -0.69 1.22 -6.45
C LEU A 138 -1.99 2.02 -6.34
N HIS A 139 -2.19 2.90 -7.32
CA HIS A 139 -3.34 3.80 -7.36
C HIS A 139 -3.95 3.90 -8.76
N ASN A 140 -5.25 4.17 -8.80
CA ASN A 140 -5.88 4.71 -9.99
C ASN A 140 -5.76 6.24 -9.98
N ASN A 141 -5.46 6.84 -11.12
CA ASN A 141 -5.51 8.30 -11.23
C ASN A 141 -6.95 8.78 -11.36
N TYR A 142 -7.39 9.63 -10.42
CA TYR A 142 -8.70 10.28 -10.50
C TYR A 142 -8.78 11.22 -11.71
N LYS A 143 -10.01 11.51 -12.15
CA LYS A 143 -10.23 12.31 -13.37
C LYS A 143 -9.55 13.69 -13.25
N GLY A 144 -8.68 13.98 -14.22
CA GLY A 144 -7.93 15.24 -14.27
C GLY A 144 -6.68 15.29 -13.40
N TYR A 145 -6.29 14.18 -12.78
CA TYR A 145 -4.98 14.02 -12.14
C TYR A 145 -3.96 13.44 -13.12
N ASN A 146 -2.75 13.98 -13.11
CA ASN A 146 -1.63 13.56 -13.95
C ASN A 146 -0.31 14.10 -13.36
N ILE A 147 0.82 13.66 -13.92
CA ILE A 147 2.16 14.04 -13.46
C ILE A 147 2.40 15.56 -13.42
N TYR A 148 1.75 16.34 -14.28
CA TYR A 148 1.95 17.79 -14.33
C TYR A 148 1.51 18.51 -13.06
N LYS A 149 0.59 17.92 -12.27
CA LYS A 149 0.17 18.46 -10.97
C LYS A 149 1.21 18.27 -9.86
N GLU A 150 2.17 17.38 -10.05
CA GLU A 150 3.21 17.06 -9.08
C GLU A 150 4.51 17.83 -9.32
N LEU A 151 4.68 18.41 -10.51
CA LEU A 151 5.94 19.02 -10.93
C LEU A 151 6.43 20.16 -10.02
N SER A 152 5.51 21.01 -9.55
CA SER A 152 5.87 22.15 -8.69
C SER A 152 6.44 21.72 -7.33
N SER A 153 6.12 20.50 -6.90
CA SER A 153 6.52 19.93 -5.61
C SER A 153 7.60 18.86 -5.75
N SER A 154 8.13 18.66 -6.97
CA SER A 154 9.10 17.60 -7.28
C SER A 154 10.51 18.16 -7.35
N ASP A 155 11.45 17.50 -6.66
CA ASP A 155 12.88 17.84 -6.73
C ASP A 155 13.53 17.44 -8.07
N ALA A 156 12.94 16.44 -8.75
CA ALA A 156 13.38 15.98 -10.06
C ALA A 156 12.21 15.34 -10.83
N ASN A 157 12.30 15.33 -12.16
CA ASN A 157 11.32 14.69 -13.04
C ASN A 157 12.00 14.08 -14.27
N SER A 158 11.39 13.02 -14.79
CA SER A 158 11.76 12.38 -16.05
C SER A 158 10.48 12.01 -16.80
N ILE A 159 10.03 12.91 -17.68
CA ILE A 159 8.87 12.69 -18.55
C ILE A 159 9.36 12.35 -19.95
N LYS A 160 8.97 11.19 -20.48
CA LYS A 160 9.36 10.75 -21.83
C LYS A 160 8.48 11.39 -22.89
N LYS A 161 9.03 11.50 -24.10
CA LYS A 161 8.24 11.93 -25.26
C LYS A 161 7.10 10.92 -25.46
N ASP A 162 5.90 11.44 -25.72
CA ASP A 162 4.69 10.65 -25.97
C ASP A 162 4.21 9.77 -24.78
N GLN A 163 4.79 9.94 -23.58
CA GLN A 163 4.32 9.28 -22.37
C GLN A 163 2.89 9.73 -22.02
N ASN A 164 2.02 8.76 -21.70
CA ASN A 164 0.72 9.09 -21.11
C ASN A 164 0.96 9.75 -19.74
N PRO A 165 0.55 11.01 -19.53
CA PRO A 165 0.85 11.72 -18.29
C PRO A 165 0.08 11.18 -17.08
N ARG A 166 -0.84 10.22 -17.30
CA ARG A 166 -1.55 9.47 -16.25
C ARG A 166 -0.85 8.16 -15.88
N ASP A 167 0.25 7.79 -16.52
CA ASP A 167 1.01 6.60 -16.20
C ASP A 167 2.38 7.05 -15.70
N PHE A 168 2.52 7.19 -14.39
CA PHE A 168 3.73 7.72 -13.78
C PHE A 168 3.97 7.14 -12.38
N PHE A 169 5.20 7.29 -11.91
CA PHE A 169 5.62 6.94 -10.57
C PHE A 169 5.93 8.21 -9.77
N ILE A 170 5.64 8.18 -8.47
CA ILE A 170 6.16 9.14 -7.49
C ILE A 170 7.15 8.38 -6.61
N CYS A 171 8.37 8.89 -6.50
CA CYS A 171 9.43 8.27 -5.69
C CYS A 171 9.71 9.15 -4.48
N THR A 172 9.78 8.55 -3.30
CA THR A 172 10.21 9.22 -2.06
C THR A 172 11.70 9.02 -1.78
N ASN A 173 12.38 8.20 -2.59
CA ASN A 173 13.79 7.89 -2.48
C ASN A 173 14.51 8.21 -3.80
N ARG A 174 15.68 8.86 -3.70
CA ARG A 174 16.45 9.32 -4.86
C ARG A 174 16.99 8.16 -5.72
N SER A 175 17.49 7.10 -5.11
CA SER A 175 18.02 5.92 -5.81
C SER A 175 16.93 5.21 -6.63
N ASP A 176 15.72 5.07 -6.09
CA ASP A 176 14.58 4.49 -6.82
C ASP A 176 14.22 5.34 -8.04
N TYR A 177 14.19 6.68 -7.87
CA TYR A 177 13.98 7.61 -8.98
C TYR A 177 15.05 7.45 -10.07
N GLU A 178 16.32 7.34 -9.71
CA GLU A 178 17.41 7.22 -10.69
C GLU A 178 17.32 5.94 -11.52
N ILE A 179 16.83 4.84 -10.93
CA ILE A 179 16.55 3.60 -11.65
C ILE A 179 15.34 3.79 -12.58
N LEU A 180 14.21 4.27 -12.05
CA LEU A 180 12.96 4.39 -12.80
C LEU A 180 13.01 5.48 -13.89
N SER A 181 13.79 6.53 -13.70
CA SER A 181 13.99 7.59 -14.70
C SER A 181 14.68 7.07 -15.98
N ARG A 182 15.32 5.90 -15.91
CA ARG A 182 15.94 5.24 -17.07
C ARG A 182 15.01 4.22 -17.73
N SER A 183 13.84 3.93 -17.15
CA SER A 183 12.90 3.04 -17.81
C SER A 183 12.39 3.66 -19.12
N PRO A 184 12.00 2.82 -20.10
CA PRO A 184 11.46 3.27 -21.38
C PRO A 184 10.34 4.31 -21.22
#